data_AF-A0A5R8KB42-F1
#
_entry.id   AF-A0A5R8KB42-F1
#
_cell.length_a   1.000
_cell.length_b   1.000
_cell.length_c   1.000
_cell.angle_alpha   90.00
_cell.angle_beta   90.00
_cell.angle_gamma   90.00
#
_symmetry.space_group_name_H-M   'P 1'
#
loop_
_entity.id
_entity.type
_entity.pdbx_description
1 polymer ?
#
loop_
_entity_poly.entity_id
_entity_poly.type
_entity_poly.pdbx_seq_one_letter_code
_entity_poly.pdbx_strand_id
1 'polypeptide(L)'
;MTSLAHSQSVNLDDPVATVPFKEEKVGDFAASGILGSVKVEGAFSGSLLTVDEAFTTKYENNPPSAPFKVIVPKDKGLRFLPGGKKSGAPELIRITLPDAEEKKAVEILRFGPLRLKQGAAEERVKAAVNLLKKAAFPMFTNGFENARELEVYLTKVGSYDAAVMHIEMSAPAGGPDYLVKAIAILHPTKDGGAMGFLMADKNLSEVKSVEDLSSKGVGMQIIHSLKFVEE
;
A
#
# COMPACT_ATOMS: atom_id res chain seq x y z
N MET A 1 -5.90 22.47 15.63
CA MET A 1 -5.00 21.98 14.57
C MET A 1 -3.79 21.38 15.25
N THR A 2 -3.73 20.06 15.36
CA THR A 2 -2.65 19.37 16.07
C THR A 2 -1.56 18.98 15.07
N SER A 3 -0.38 19.53 15.29
CA SER A 3 0.85 19.31 14.51
C SER A 3 1.20 17.82 14.40
N LEU A 4 1.55 17.37 13.18
CA LEU A 4 2.07 16.05 12.82
C LEU A 4 3.55 15.84 13.25
N ALA A 5 4.02 16.55 14.28
CA ALA A 5 5.39 16.46 14.78
C ALA A 5 5.51 15.77 16.15
N HIS A 6 4.62 14.83 16.47
CA HIS A 6 4.91 13.84 17.51
C HIS A 6 5.22 12.50 16.86
N SER A 7 6.40 12.40 16.24
CA SER A 7 7.05 11.10 16.16
C SER A 7 7.40 10.70 17.59
N GLN A 8 6.51 9.98 18.27
CA GLN A 8 6.98 9.11 19.31
C GLN A 8 8.07 8.24 18.65
N SER A 9 9.28 8.26 19.19
CA SER A 9 10.37 7.40 18.75
C SER A 9 9.96 5.97 19.06
N VAL A 10 9.22 5.36 18.14
CA VAL A 10 8.84 3.96 18.24
C VAL A 10 10.13 3.17 18.18
N ASN A 11 10.43 2.42 19.25
CA ASN A 11 11.53 1.47 19.21
C ASN A 11 11.18 0.36 18.21
N LEU A 12 11.88 0.33 17.08
CA LEU A 12 11.70 -0.66 16.02
C LEU A 12 12.60 -1.89 16.21
N ASP A 13 13.44 -1.90 17.25
CA ASP A 13 14.42 -2.96 17.51
C ASP A 13 13.90 -4.04 18.47
N ASP A 14 12.61 -4.00 18.83
CA ASP A 14 12.02 -5.02 19.69
C ASP A 14 12.07 -6.40 19.02
N PRO A 15 12.35 -7.46 19.80
CA PRO A 15 12.37 -8.82 19.28
C PRO A 15 11.01 -9.18 18.68
N VAL A 16 11.00 -9.42 17.38
CA VAL A 16 9.83 -9.93 16.66
C VAL A 16 9.89 -11.45 16.71
N ALA A 17 8.81 -12.10 17.17
CA ALA A 17 8.65 -13.54 17.00
C ALA A 17 8.82 -13.91 15.51
N THR A 18 9.27 -15.13 15.20
CA THR A 18 9.49 -15.56 13.82
C THR A 18 8.25 -15.29 12.97
N VAL A 19 8.40 -14.40 11.99
CA VAL A 19 7.31 -13.99 11.08
C VAL A 19 7.33 -14.92 9.87
N PRO A 20 6.21 -15.59 9.53
CA PRO A 20 6.18 -16.53 8.41
C PRO A 20 6.37 -15.80 7.08
N PHE A 21 7.00 -16.47 6.12
CA PHE A 21 7.02 -16.02 4.72
C PHE A 21 5.83 -16.61 3.95
N LYS A 22 5.16 -15.80 3.13
CA LYS A 22 4.09 -16.23 2.22
C LYS A 22 4.35 -15.64 0.82
N GLU A 23 4.32 -16.51 -0.18
CA GLU A 23 4.33 -16.08 -1.57
C GLU A 23 2.91 -15.62 -1.97
N GLU A 24 2.81 -14.39 -2.47
CA GLU A 24 1.56 -13.82 -2.97
C GLU A 24 1.48 -14.02 -4.49
N LYS A 25 0.32 -14.49 -4.97
CA LYS A 25 0.08 -14.76 -6.38
C LYS A 25 -0.87 -13.73 -6.94
N VAL A 26 -0.32 -12.59 -7.34
CA VAL A 26 -1.02 -11.52 -8.05
C VAL A 26 -0.40 -11.49 -9.45
N GLY A 27 -1.17 -11.86 -10.49
CA GLY A 27 -0.68 -12.23 -11.83
C GLY A 27 0.32 -11.27 -12.50
N ASP A 28 0.92 -11.70 -13.62
CA ASP A 28 2.03 -10.98 -14.26
C ASP A 28 1.65 -9.58 -14.80
N PHE A 29 2.60 -8.63 -14.83
CA PHE A 29 2.32 -7.22 -15.16
C PHE A 29 2.97 -6.78 -16.48
N ALA A 30 2.20 -6.23 -17.41
CA ALA A 30 2.72 -5.64 -18.65
C ALA A 30 2.27 -4.18 -18.81
N ALA A 31 3.21 -3.23 -18.77
CA ALA A 31 2.92 -1.85 -19.14
C ALA A 31 2.75 -1.75 -20.66
N SER A 32 1.68 -1.10 -21.13
CA SER A 32 1.48 -0.85 -22.56
C SER A 32 2.60 0.08 -23.06
N GLY A 33 3.62 -0.48 -23.71
CA GLY A 33 4.70 0.32 -24.31
C GLY A 33 6.05 -0.37 -24.54
N ILE A 34 6.32 -1.58 -24.01
CA ILE A 34 7.69 -2.17 -24.10
C ILE A 34 7.76 -3.57 -24.71
N LEU A 35 6.69 -4.37 -24.75
CA LEU A 35 6.76 -5.71 -25.36
C LEU A 35 5.52 -6.02 -26.20
N GLY A 36 5.75 -6.41 -27.44
CA GLY A 36 4.72 -6.89 -28.35
C GLY A 36 4.01 -8.12 -27.78
N SER A 37 2.68 -8.11 -27.90
CA SER A 37 1.74 -9.25 -27.92
C SER A 37 2.24 -10.63 -27.47
N VAL A 38 2.61 -10.78 -26.20
CA VAL A 38 2.58 -12.07 -25.51
C VAL A 38 1.47 -11.99 -24.48
N LYS A 39 0.36 -12.70 -24.71
CA LYS A 39 -0.71 -12.86 -23.72
C LYS A 39 -0.20 -13.81 -22.65
N VAL A 40 0.24 -13.25 -21.53
CA VAL A 40 0.49 -13.99 -20.29
C VAL A 40 -0.84 -14.05 -19.52
N GLU A 41 -1.26 -15.23 -19.07
CA GLU A 41 -2.45 -15.35 -18.23
C GLU A 41 -2.27 -14.53 -16.94
N GLY A 42 -3.22 -13.65 -16.63
CA GLY A 42 -3.12 -12.70 -15.51
C GLY A 42 -2.57 -11.32 -15.87
N ALA A 43 -2.11 -11.10 -17.11
CA ALA A 43 -1.64 -9.78 -17.55
C ALA A 43 -2.77 -8.76 -17.74
N PHE A 44 -2.64 -7.60 -17.09
CA PHE A 44 -3.48 -6.42 -17.34
C PHE A 44 -2.68 -5.25 -17.88
N SER A 45 -3.34 -4.41 -18.68
CA SER A 45 -2.77 -3.16 -19.23
C SER A 45 -3.21 -1.96 -18.39
N GLY A 46 -2.29 -1.03 -18.11
CA GLY A 46 -2.60 0.20 -17.38
C GLY A 46 -1.73 1.39 -17.79
N SER A 47 -2.02 2.55 -17.20
CA SER A 47 -1.17 3.73 -17.25
C SER A 47 -0.05 3.62 -16.22
N LEU A 48 1.17 4.00 -16.60
CA LEU A 48 2.24 4.17 -15.62
C LEU A 48 2.01 5.45 -14.82
N LEU A 49 1.99 5.33 -13.51
CA LEU A 49 1.95 6.45 -12.56
C LEU A 49 3.27 6.48 -11.80
N THR A 50 4.04 7.55 -11.98
CA THR A 50 5.28 7.79 -11.25
C THR A 50 5.02 8.72 -10.07
N VAL A 51 5.47 8.32 -8.88
CA VAL A 51 5.44 9.09 -7.64
C VAL A 51 6.89 9.37 -7.24
N ASP A 52 7.38 10.53 -7.66
CA ASP A 52 8.73 11.03 -7.45
C ASP A 52 8.73 12.45 -6.88
N GLU A 53 9.90 13.07 -6.80
CA GLU A 53 10.05 14.44 -6.32
C GLU A 53 9.26 15.45 -7.18
N ALA A 54 9.25 15.29 -8.50
CA ALA A 54 8.52 16.17 -9.41
C ALA A 54 7.00 16.06 -9.18
N PHE A 55 6.48 14.83 -9.03
CA PHE A 55 5.08 14.58 -8.71
C PHE A 55 4.69 15.22 -7.38
N THR A 56 5.44 14.95 -6.31
CA THR A 56 5.13 15.45 -4.97
C THR A 56 5.25 16.98 -4.86
N THR A 57 6.24 17.58 -5.53
CA THR A 57 6.43 19.04 -5.60
C THR A 57 5.23 19.72 -6.25
N LYS A 58 4.72 19.18 -7.37
CA LYS A 58 3.54 19.71 -8.05
C LYS A 58 2.32 19.85 -7.13
N TYR A 59 2.20 18.95 -6.16
CA TYR A 59 1.07 18.88 -5.22
C TYR A 59 1.39 19.39 -3.81
N GLU A 60 2.54 20.06 -3.62
CA GLU A 60 2.97 20.60 -2.33
C GLU A 60 3.03 19.53 -1.23
N ASN A 61 3.64 18.38 -1.56
CA ASN A 61 3.89 17.28 -0.64
C ASN A 61 5.40 17.07 -0.43
N ASN A 62 5.77 16.32 0.61
CA ASN A 62 7.15 15.92 0.83
C ASN A 62 7.58 14.85 -0.20
N PRO A 63 8.83 14.89 -0.67
CA PRO A 63 9.33 13.87 -1.58
C PRO A 63 9.34 12.49 -0.90
N PRO A 64 9.09 11.41 -1.66
CA PRO A 64 9.23 10.06 -1.14
C PRO A 64 10.71 9.76 -0.82
N SER A 65 10.95 9.02 0.26
CA SER A 65 12.29 8.51 0.60
C SER A 65 12.83 7.56 -0.48
N ALA A 66 11.93 6.85 -1.16
CA ALA A 66 12.22 6.01 -2.30
C ALA A 66 11.16 6.26 -3.40
N PRO A 67 11.49 7.02 -4.45
CA PRO A 67 10.59 7.22 -5.60
C PRO A 67 10.18 5.89 -6.24
N PHE A 68 8.94 5.79 -6.69
CA PHE A 68 8.40 4.56 -7.27
C PHE A 68 7.42 4.83 -8.40
N LYS A 69 7.13 3.79 -9.18
CA LYS A 69 6.13 3.75 -10.23
C LYS A 69 5.20 2.55 -10.04
N VAL A 70 3.94 2.72 -10.39
CA VAL A 70 2.92 1.66 -10.39
C VAL A 70 2.15 1.68 -11.72
N ILE A 71 1.60 0.54 -12.10
CA ILE A 71 0.70 0.40 -13.24
C ILE A 71 -0.74 0.48 -12.72
N VAL A 72 -1.50 1.42 -13.26
CA VAL A 72 -2.89 1.66 -12.85
C VAL A 72 -3.84 1.30 -13.99
N PRO A 73 -4.77 0.34 -13.80
CA PRO A 73 -5.71 -0.06 -14.84
C PRO A 73 -6.56 1.10 -15.39
N LYS A 74 -6.68 1.22 -16.71
CA LYS A 74 -7.40 2.32 -17.38
C LYS A 74 -8.91 2.10 -17.45
N ASP A 75 -9.34 0.85 -17.50
CA ASP A 75 -10.72 0.39 -17.74
C ASP A 75 -11.58 0.31 -16.47
N LYS A 76 -11.03 0.74 -15.32
CA LYS A 76 -11.66 0.57 -14.00
C LYS A 76 -12.25 1.85 -13.41
N GLY A 77 -12.26 2.96 -14.14
CA GLY A 77 -12.84 4.23 -13.65
C GLY A 77 -12.15 4.77 -12.38
N LEU A 78 -10.87 4.49 -12.21
CA LEU A 78 -10.13 4.82 -10.99
C LEU A 78 -10.02 6.33 -10.80
N ARG A 79 -10.26 6.77 -9.56
CA ARG A 79 -10.12 8.17 -9.13
C ARG A 79 -8.83 8.36 -8.38
N PHE A 80 -8.14 9.47 -8.64
CA PHE A 80 -6.84 9.79 -8.06
C PHE A 80 -6.93 11.05 -7.23
N LEU A 81 -6.41 11.00 -6.01
CA LEU A 81 -6.22 12.15 -5.15
C LEU A 81 -4.75 12.21 -4.72
N PRO A 82 -3.94 13.15 -5.26
CA PRO A 82 -2.59 13.35 -4.76
C PRO A 82 -2.64 13.90 -3.33
N GLY A 83 -1.72 13.46 -2.49
CA GLY A 83 -1.59 14.01 -1.14
C GLY A 83 -0.84 15.35 -1.11
N GLY A 84 -0.66 15.90 0.08
CA GLY A 84 0.04 17.17 0.31
C GLY A 84 -0.88 18.30 0.73
N LYS A 85 -0.32 19.52 0.80
CA LYS A 85 -1.00 20.69 1.36
C LYS A 85 -2.30 21.05 0.64
N LYS A 86 -2.36 20.85 -0.68
CA LYS A 86 -3.56 21.17 -1.49
C LYS A 86 -4.75 20.27 -1.18
N SER A 87 -4.52 19.00 -0.84
CA SER A 87 -5.58 18.04 -0.50
C SER A 87 -5.76 17.86 1.01
N GLY A 88 -4.80 18.32 1.82
CA GLY A 88 -4.76 18.10 3.26
C GLY A 88 -4.49 16.64 3.66
N ALA A 89 -4.14 15.78 2.69
CA ALA A 89 -3.98 14.35 2.90
C ALA A 89 -2.51 13.99 3.18
N PRO A 90 -2.21 13.18 4.21
CA PRO A 90 -0.83 12.83 4.60
C PRO A 90 -0.19 11.76 3.71
N GLU A 91 -0.97 11.02 2.92
CA GLU A 91 -0.45 10.10 1.90
C GLU A 91 0.35 10.81 0.80
N LEU A 92 1.09 10.06 -0.02
CA LEU A 92 1.66 10.54 -1.28
C LEU A 92 0.58 10.58 -2.37
N ILE A 93 -0.24 9.53 -2.43
CA ILE A 93 -1.37 9.42 -3.35
C ILE A 93 -2.42 8.46 -2.80
N ARG A 94 -3.69 8.76 -3.08
CA ARG A 94 -4.84 7.89 -2.89
C ARG A 94 -5.46 7.54 -4.23
N ILE A 95 -5.74 6.26 -4.42
CA ILE A 95 -6.42 5.70 -5.58
C ILE A 95 -7.70 5.06 -5.07
N THR A 96 -8.84 5.43 -5.64
CA THR A 96 -10.15 4.90 -5.27
C THR A 96 -10.76 4.18 -6.46
N LEU A 97 -11.20 2.94 -6.23
CA LEU A 97 -12.13 2.24 -7.12
C LEU A 97 -13.55 2.57 -6.65
N PRO A 98 -14.33 3.36 -7.41
CA PRO A 98 -15.72 3.61 -7.08
C PRO A 98 -16.61 2.41 -7.44
N ASP A 99 -17.81 2.35 -6.86
CA ASP A 99 -18.89 1.50 -7.34
C ASP A 99 -19.45 2.01 -8.67
N ALA A 100 -20.31 1.24 -9.34
CA ALA A 100 -20.84 1.58 -10.65
C ALA A 100 -21.63 2.90 -10.68
N GLU A 101 -22.22 3.30 -9.56
CA GLU A 101 -22.93 4.58 -9.41
C GLU A 101 -22.02 5.73 -8.94
N GLU A 102 -20.74 5.45 -8.70
CA GLU A 102 -19.73 6.38 -8.19
C GLU A 102 -20.07 7.07 -6.86
N LYS A 103 -20.88 6.40 -6.04
CA LYS A 103 -21.36 6.89 -4.73
C LYS A 103 -20.56 6.31 -3.57
N LYS A 104 -20.00 5.11 -3.74
CA LYS A 104 -19.26 4.39 -2.70
C LYS A 104 -17.88 3.99 -3.18
N ALA A 105 -16.95 3.85 -2.26
CA ALA A 105 -15.64 3.30 -2.55
C ALA A 105 -15.71 1.77 -2.38
N VAL A 106 -15.44 1.04 -3.47
CA VAL A 106 -15.27 -0.42 -3.46
C VAL A 106 -13.92 -0.76 -2.84
N GLU A 107 -12.86 -0.08 -3.31
CA GLU A 107 -11.51 -0.17 -2.77
C GLU A 107 -10.87 1.22 -2.65
N ILE A 108 -10.04 1.39 -1.63
CA ILE A 108 -9.21 2.58 -1.44
C ILE A 108 -7.77 2.10 -1.22
N LEU A 109 -6.88 2.45 -2.13
CA LEU A 109 -5.44 2.25 -1.99
C LEU A 109 -4.76 3.59 -1.67
N ARG A 110 -4.02 3.65 -0.57
CA ARG A 110 -3.18 4.80 -0.24
C ARG A 110 -1.72 4.38 -0.29
N PHE A 111 -0.88 5.18 -0.95
CA PHE A 111 0.56 5.07 -0.81
C PHE A 111 1.07 6.17 0.10
N GLY A 112 1.78 5.81 1.16
CA GLY A 112 2.43 6.74 2.09
C GLY A 112 3.95 6.60 2.05
N PRO A 113 4.68 7.58 2.61
CA PRO A 113 6.12 7.48 2.74
C PRO A 113 6.50 6.37 3.74
N LEU A 114 7.50 5.55 3.39
CA LEU A 114 8.12 4.61 4.32
C LEU A 114 9.55 5.09 4.62
N ARG A 115 9.79 5.49 5.87
CA ARG A 115 11.12 5.90 6.34
C ARG A 115 11.68 4.81 7.24
N LEU A 116 12.69 4.10 6.73
CA LEU A 116 13.36 3.03 7.43
C LEU A 116 14.83 3.06 7.06
N LYS A 117 15.73 3.08 8.04
CA LYS A 117 17.17 3.11 7.75
C LYS A 117 17.60 1.86 6.96
N GLN A 118 18.64 2.01 6.15
CA GLN A 118 19.37 0.88 5.60
C GLN A 118 20.09 0.09 6.69
N GLY A 119 20.37 -1.17 6.37
CA GLY A 119 20.90 -2.16 7.32
C GLY A 119 20.79 -3.57 6.76
N ALA A 120 21.09 -4.57 7.59
CA ALA A 120 20.95 -5.96 7.18
C ALA A 120 19.49 -6.28 6.79
N ALA A 121 19.29 -7.07 5.73
CA ALA A 121 17.95 -7.36 5.21
C ALA A 121 17.01 -7.92 6.31
N GLU A 122 17.52 -8.83 7.14
CA GLU A 122 16.76 -9.42 8.26
C GLU A 122 16.30 -8.36 9.28
N GLU A 123 17.16 -7.40 9.62
CA GLU A 123 16.86 -6.32 10.55
C GLU A 123 15.82 -5.36 9.96
N ARG A 124 15.97 -5.01 8.67
CA ARG A 124 15.03 -4.12 7.98
C ARG A 124 13.63 -4.72 7.92
N VAL A 125 13.53 -6.01 7.67
CA VAL A 125 12.24 -6.69 7.62
C VAL A 125 11.59 -6.76 9.01
N LYS A 126 12.36 -7.02 10.09
CA LYS A 126 11.86 -6.92 11.47
C LYS A 126 11.38 -5.51 11.81
N ALA A 127 12.16 -4.50 11.44
CA ALA A 127 11.82 -3.11 11.69
C ALA A 127 10.59 -2.66 10.88
N ALA A 128 10.40 -3.18 9.67
CA ALA A 128 9.18 -2.96 8.87
C ALA A 128 7.95 -3.56 9.55
N VAL A 129 8.04 -4.79 10.08
CA VAL A 129 6.96 -5.41 10.86
C VAL A 129 6.61 -4.58 12.10
N ASN A 130 7.63 -4.14 12.86
CA ASN A 130 7.43 -3.28 14.02
C ASN A 130 6.81 -1.94 13.66
N LEU A 131 7.18 -1.36 12.51
CA LEU A 131 6.59 -0.13 12.00
C LEU A 131 5.10 -0.33 11.69
N LEU A 132 4.74 -1.44 11.03
CA LEU A 132 3.33 -1.77 10.76
C LEU A 132 2.53 -1.91 12.06
N LYS A 133 3.05 -2.63 13.06
CA LYS A 133 2.38 -2.86 14.36
C LYS A 133 2.23 -1.61 15.21
N LYS A 134 3.31 -0.87 15.37
CA LYS A 134 3.37 0.17 16.41
C LYS A 134 3.05 1.56 15.90
N ALA A 135 3.25 1.82 14.62
CA ALA A 135 3.00 3.12 14.01
C ALA A 135 1.83 3.10 13.03
N ALA A 136 1.85 2.17 12.07
CA ALA A 136 0.87 2.17 10.99
C ALA A 136 -0.52 1.71 11.46
N PHE A 137 -0.62 0.63 12.22
CA PHE A 137 -1.88 0.09 12.74
C PHE A 137 -2.69 1.14 13.51
N PRO A 138 -2.18 1.82 14.57
CA PRO A 138 -2.96 2.82 15.28
C PRO A 138 -3.30 4.04 14.41
N MET A 139 -2.43 4.41 13.48
CA MET A 139 -2.68 5.53 12.56
C MET A 139 -3.83 5.23 11.61
N PHE A 140 -3.86 4.04 11.02
CA PHE A 140 -4.84 3.66 10.01
C PHE A 140 -6.19 3.24 10.58
N THR A 141 -6.21 2.73 11.80
CA THR A 141 -7.44 2.31 12.49
C THR A 141 -8.09 3.46 13.28
N ASN A 142 -7.41 4.60 13.41
CA ASN A 142 -7.97 5.78 14.06
C ASN A 142 -9.25 6.25 13.38
N GLY A 143 -10.35 6.33 14.13
CA GLY A 143 -11.67 6.69 13.63
C GLY A 143 -12.49 5.52 13.07
N PHE A 144 -11.98 4.28 13.16
CA PHE A 144 -12.71 3.05 12.86
C PHE A 144 -13.09 2.31 14.15
N GLU A 145 -14.10 1.46 14.05
CA GLU A 145 -14.58 0.58 15.11
C GLU A 145 -14.05 -0.85 14.90
N ASN A 146 -14.01 -1.65 15.97
CA ASN A 146 -13.68 -3.09 15.93
C ASN A 146 -12.37 -3.45 15.22
N ALA A 147 -11.41 -2.53 15.19
CA ALA A 147 -10.15 -2.73 14.50
C ALA A 147 -9.31 -3.84 15.14
N ARG A 148 -8.91 -4.83 14.35
CA ARG A 148 -8.10 -5.97 14.80
C ARG A 148 -7.04 -6.39 13.80
N GLU A 149 -5.84 -6.69 14.30
CA GLU A 149 -4.82 -7.41 13.54
C GLU A 149 -5.30 -8.84 13.31
N LEU A 150 -5.29 -9.30 12.06
CA LEU A 150 -5.65 -10.66 11.68
C LEU A 150 -4.40 -11.52 11.50
N GLU A 151 -3.42 -10.98 10.76
CA GLU A 151 -2.17 -11.66 10.50
C GLU A 151 -1.04 -10.71 10.12
N VAL A 152 0.19 -11.16 10.32
CA VAL A 152 1.42 -10.51 9.87
C VAL A 152 2.35 -11.55 9.25
N TYR A 153 2.90 -11.23 8.08
CA TYR A 153 3.80 -12.12 7.35
C TYR A 153 4.77 -11.33 6.48
N LEU A 154 5.80 -12.02 6.00
CA LEU A 154 6.78 -11.52 5.04
C LEU A 154 6.42 -12.00 3.64
N THR A 155 6.70 -11.19 2.63
CA THR A 155 6.46 -11.53 1.23
C THR A 155 7.44 -10.84 0.31
N LYS A 156 7.24 -10.99 -1.00
CA LYS A 156 7.90 -10.20 -2.03
C LYS A 156 6.88 -9.46 -2.88
N VAL A 157 7.21 -8.22 -3.25
CA VAL A 157 6.54 -7.48 -4.31
C VAL A 157 7.53 -7.37 -5.47
N GLY A 158 7.33 -8.19 -6.49
CA GLY A 158 8.35 -8.42 -7.51
C GLY A 158 9.65 -8.95 -6.87
N SER A 159 10.74 -8.20 -7.01
CA SER A 159 12.04 -8.55 -6.42
C SER A 159 12.26 -7.99 -5.01
N TYR A 160 11.36 -7.15 -4.51
CA TYR A 160 11.55 -6.39 -3.27
C TYR A 160 10.99 -7.13 -2.06
N ASP A 161 11.73 -7.13 -0.96
CA ASP A 161 11.23 -7.65 0.31
C ASP A 161 10.13 -6.75 0.87
N ALA A 162 9.10 -7.37 1.42
CA ALA A 162 7.99 -6.66 2.02
C ALA A 162 7.49 -7.32 3.31
N ALA A 163 7.02 -6.49 4.24
CA ALA A 163 6.25 -6.92 5.39
C ALA A 163 4.78 -6.57 5.16
N VAL A 164 3.88 -7.48 5.53
CA VAL A 164 2.43 -7.32 5.38
C VAL A 164 1.75 -7.50 6.72
N MET A 165 0.71 -6.69 6.93
CA MET A 165 -0.28 -6.86 7.98
C MET A 165 -1.68 -6.83 7.38
N HIS A 166 -2.47 -7.85 7.68
CA HIS A 166 -3.90 -7.83 7.42
C HIS A 166 -4.68 -7.39 8.65
N ILE A 167 -5.67 -6.54 8.41
CA ILE A 167 -6.48 -5.89 9.41
C ILE A 167 -7.94 -6.06 9.01
N GLU A 168 -8.82 -6.18 9.99
CA GLU A 168 -10.26 -5.97 9.82
C GLU A 168 -10.69 -4.78 10.66
N MET A 169 -11.57 -3.94 10.13
CA MET A 169 -12.12 -2.79 10.83
C MET A 169 -13.47 -2.38 10.24
N SER A 170 -14.31 -1.72 11.04
CA SER A 170 -15.63 -1.25 10.64
C SER A 170 -15.66 0.28 10.56
N ALA A 171 -16.30 0.83 9.53
CA ALA A 171 -16.64 2.25 9.55
C ALA A 171 -17.59 2.57 10.72
N PRO A 172 -17.48 3.76 11.33
CA PRO A 172 -18.28 4.12 12.48
C PRO A 172 -19.77 4.16 12.17
N ALA A 173 -20.59 4.08 13.21
CA ALA A 173 -22.06 4.20 13.13
C ALA A 173 -22.73 3.17 12.19
N GLY A 174 -22.25 1.92 12.22
CA GLY A 174 -22.81 0.83 11.41
C GLY A 174 -22.50 0.95 9.91
N GLY A 175 -21.39 1.63 9.58
CA GLY A 175 -20.88 1.70 8.22
C GLY A 175 -20.33 0.35 7.72
N PRO A 176 -19.75 0.32 6.52
CA PRO A 176 -19.20 -0.91 5.94
C PRO A 176 -18.05 -1.49 6.77
N ASP A 177 -17.93 -2.82 6.72
CA ASP A 177 -16.77 -3.55 7.20
C ASP A 177 -15.71 -3.62 6.10
N TYR A 178 -14.45 -3.44 6.49
CA TYR A 178 -13.30 -3.47 5.60
C TYR A 178 -12.36 -4.61 5.94
N LEU A 179 -11.90 -5.28 4.89
CA LEU A 179 -10.67 -6.08 4.91
C LEU A 179 -9.54 -5.21 4.36
N VAL A 180 -8.42 -5.23 5.08
CA VAL A 180 -7.38 -4.24 4.89
C VAL A 180 -6.01 -4.90 4.81
N LYS A 181 -5.20 -4.47 3.85
CA LYS A 181 -3.78 -4.83 3.75
C LYS A 181 -2.92 -3.59 3.92
N ALA A 182 -2.14 -3.57 4.99
CA ALA A 182 -1.01 -2.65 5.13
C ALA A 182 0.27 -3.39 4.70
N ILE A 183 1.04 -2.79 3.79
CA ILE A 183 2.27 -3.38 3.26
C ILE A 183 3.40 -2.36 3.28
N ALA A 184 4.56 -2.76 3.78
CA ALA A 184 5.80 -1.99 3.73
C ALA A 184 6.76 -2.67 2.75
N ILE A 185 6.97 -2.07 1.58
CA ILE A 185 7.84 -2.57 0.51
C ILE A 185 9.18 -1.85 0.62
N LEU A 186 10.27 -2.60 0.81
CA LEU A 186 11.58 -2.05 1.10
C LEU A 186 12.36 -1.77 -0.19
N HIS A 187 12.94 -0.57 -0.29
CA HIS A 187 13.92 -0.31 -1.35
C HIS A 187 15.17 -1.16 -1.08
N PRO A 188 15.77 -1.84 -2.09
CA PRO A 188 16.87 -2.77 -1.86
C PRO A 188 18.12 -2.08 -1.30
N THR A 189 18.45 -0.89 -1.80
CA THR A 189 19.74 -0.22 -1.51
C THR A 189 19.66 1.18 -0.90
N LYS A 190 18.46 1.77 -0.75
CA LYS A 190 18.24 3.13 -0.21
C LYS A 190 17.48 3.08 1.09
N ASP A 191 17.63 4.11 1.90
CA ASP A 191 16.78 4.30 3.08
C ASP A 191 15.32 4.39 2.64
N GLY A 192 14.46 3.63 3.34
CA GLY A 192 13.03 3.64 3.14
C GLY A 192 12.52 2.66 2.09
N GLY A 193 11.43 3.07 1.45
CA GLY A 193 10.65 2.26 0.52
C GLY A 193 9.28 2.89 0.28
N ALA A 194 8.29 2.05 -0.02
CA ALA A 194 6.89 2.47 -0.20
C ALA A 194 5.98 1.77 0.81
N MET A 195 5.07 2.52 1.44
CA MET A 195 4.02 1.95 2.27
C MET A 195 2.70 1.98 1.52
N GLY A 196 2.08 0.82 1.31
CA GLY A 196 0.75 0.68 0.73
C GLY A 196 -0.28 0.37 1.80
N PHE A 197 -1.48 0.92 1.65
CA PHE A 197 -2.63 0.65 2.50
C PHE A 197 -3.88 0.46 1.64
N LEU A 198 -4.27 -0.78 1.43
CA LEU A 198 -5.48 -1.17 0.71
C LEU A 198 -6.61 -1.42 1.70
N MET A 199 -7.73 -0.72 1.53
CA MET A 199 -9.01 -1.02 2.18
C MET A 199 -9.98 -1.54 1.13
N ALA A 200 -10.58 -2.70 1.36
CA ALA A 200 -11.60 -3.28 0.52
C ALA A 200 -12.92 -3.44 1.30
N ASP A 201 -14.00 -2.84 0.79
CA ASP A 201 -15.34 -3.00 1.37
C ASP A 201 -15.79 -4.45 1.18
N LYS A 202 -16.06 -5.17 2.28
CA LYS A 202 -16.40 -6.60 2.24
C LYS A 202 -17.69 -6.90 1.47
N ASN A 203 -18.59 -5.94 1.35
CA ASN A 203 -19.85 -6.10 0.62
C ASN A 203 -19.68 -5.78 -0.87
N LEU A 204 -18.86 -4.79 -1.20
CA LEU A 204 -18.76 -4.27 -2.58
C LEU A 204 -17.56 -4.83 -3.37
N SER A 205 -16.41 -5.06 -2.74
CA SER A 205 -15.19 -5.56 -3.41
C SER A 205 -15.27 -7.05 -3.69
N GLU A 206 -14.47 -7.55 -4.63
CA GLU A 206 -14.24 -8.98 -4.82
C GLU A 206 -13.43 -9.63 -3.68
N VAL A 207 -12.79 -8.81 -2.82
CA VAL A 207 -12.10 -9.26 -1.61
C VAL A 207 -13.13 -9.57 -0.52
N LYS A 208 -13.40 -10.85 -0.28
CA LYS A 208 -14.40 -11.32 0.68
C LYS A 208 -13.78 -11.98 1.92
N SER A 209 -12.54 -12.44 1.82
CA SER A 209 -11.81 -13.04 2.95
C SER A 209 -10.37 -12.53 3.05
N VAL A 210 -9.68 -12.90 4.14
CA VAL A 210 -8.28 -12.51 4.39
C VAL A 210 -7.36 -13.07 3.31
N GLU A 211 -7.65 -14.28 2.83
CA GLU A 211 -6.91 -14.93 1.75
C GLU A 211 -7.00 -14.14 0.44
N ASP A 212 -8.12 -13.47 0.19
CA ASP A 212 -8.31 -12.65 -1.01
C ASP A 212 -7.36 -11.43 -1.03
N LEU A 213 -6.95 -10.90 0.14
CA LEU A 213 -5.96 -9.82 0.26
C LEU A 213 -4.54 -10.22 -0.20
N SER A 214 -4.34 -11.46 -0.62
CA SER A 214 -3.09 -11.95 -1.21
C SER A 214 -3.14 -12.15 -2.74
N SER A 215 -4.33 -12.02 -3.36
CA SER A 215 -4.51 -12.43 -4.76
C SER A 215 -5.58 -11.68 -5.55
N LYS A 216 -6.53 -10.99 -4.90
CA LYS A 216 -7.67 -10.32 -5.55
C LYS A 216 -7.71 -8.83 -5.25
N GLY A 217 -8.52 -8.11 -6.03
CA GLY A 217 -8.72 -6.68 -5.89
C GLY A 217 -7.81 -5.87 -6.81
N VAL A 218 -8.33 -4.73 -7.27
CA VAL A 218 -7.59 -3.80 -8.12
C VAL A 218 -6.42 -3.19 -7.35
N GLY A 219 -6.59 -2.94 -6.04
CA GLY A 219 -5.52 -2.45 -5.19
C GLY A 219 -4.33 -3.40 -5.12
N MET A 220 -4.56 -4.72 -5.08
CA MET A 220 -3.49 -5.72 -5.07
C MET A 220 -2.70 -5.72 -6.36
N GLN A 221 -3.40 -5.63 -7.50
CA GLN A 221 -2.77 -5.49 -8.82
C GLN A 221 -1.87 -4.24 -8.87
N ILE A 222 -2.35 -3.10 -8.36
CA ILE A 222 -1.55 -1.87 -8.35
C ILE A 222 -0.34 -2.01 -7.42
N ILE A 223 -0.51 -2.55 -6.20
CA ILE A 223 0.59 -2.78 -5.25
C ILE A 223 1.68 -3.65 -5.88
N HIS A 224 1.32 -4.78 -6.48
CA HIS A 224 2.30 -5.73 -7.02
C HIS A 224 2.96 -5.29 -8.32
N SER A 225 2.38 -4.31 -9.00
CA SER A 225 3.03 -3.64 -10.14
C SER A 225 4.15 -2.68 -9.74
N LEU A 226 4.33 -2.41 -8.43
CA LEU A 226 5.27 -1.41 -7.94
C LEU A 226 6.71 -1.73 -8.35
N LYS A 227 7.38 -0.71 -8.89
CA LYS A 227 8.82 -0.68 -9.14
C LYS A 227 9.40 0.58 -8.56
N PHE A 228 10.53 0.49 -7.87
CA PHE A 228 11.27 1.69 -7.50
C PHE A 228 11.86 2.35 -8.75
N VAL A 229 11.95 3.67 -8.74
CA VAL A 229 12.67 4.41 -9.79
C VAL A 229 14.15 4.30 -9.43
N GLU A 230 14.89 3.56 -10.24
CA GLU A 230 16.35 3.51 -10.16
C GLU A 230 16.89 4.85 -10.68
N GLU A 231 17.87 5.41 -9.96
CA GLU A 231 18.64 6.58 -10.40
C GLU A 231 19.68 6.16 -11.44
#